data_AF-A0A392M5U6-F1
#
_entry.id   AF-A0A392M5U6-F1
#
_cell.length_a   1.000
_cell.length_b   1.000
_cell.length_c   1.000
_cell.angle_alpha   90.00
_cell.angle_beta   90.00
_cell.angle_gamma   90.00
#
_symmetry.space_group_name_H-M   'P 1'
#
loop_
_entity.id
_entity.type
_entity.pdbx_description
1 polymer ?
#
loop_
_entity_poly.entity_id
_entity_poly.type
_entity_poly.pdbx_seq_one_letter_code
_entity_poly.pdbx_strand_id
1 'polypeptide(L)'
;FLLNKTIDILLYVDRIDTYRVDNLDKMVIRAITDSFGKEIWKKALIVLTHGQSSPPDGIFYDEFFSIRSEALVEVVQDGARLKKYDTVASTIPFVLVENSGKCNKNVDDEKVLPNGIAWIPNLVKTIIEVAMNGCKSISVDKKLIEGPNPNDRGKSYIPLILAFQYFFVIKPIQRSIKRDIAKDNKRSFAARNAKSKF
;
A
#
# COMPACT_ATOMS: atom_id res chain seq x y z
N PHE A 1 -6.65 13.59 -8.92
CA PHE A 1 -7.76 13.97 -8.02
C PHE A 1 -7.35 14.03 -6.54
N LEU A 2 -6.59 13.06 -6.02
CA LEU A 2 -6.14 13.04 -4.62
C LEU A 2 -4.76 13.68 -4.35
N LEU A 3 -4.03 14.06 -5.39
CA LEU A 3 -2.68 14.63 -5.25
C LEU A 3 -2.70 15.91 -4.38
N ASN A 4 -1.79 15.99 -3.41
CA ASN A 4 -1.68 17.07 -2.41
C ASN A 4 -2.89 17.18 -1.45
N LYS A 5 -3.63 16.09 -1.24
CA LYS A 5 -4.66 16.01 -0.20
C LYS A 5 -4.20 15.13 0.94
N THR A 6 -4.74 15.41 2.12
CA THR A 6 -4.56 14.60 3.33
C THR A 6 -5.80 13.73 3.55
N ILE A 7 -5.58 12.44 3.82
CA ILE A 7 -6.62 11.48 4.19
C ILE A 7 -6.59 11.36 5.72
N ASP A 8 -7.62 11.89 6.36
CA ASP A 8 -7.79 11.80 7.82
C ASP A 8 -8.54 10.53 8.25
N ILE A 9 -9.40 10.00 7.38
CA ILE A 9 -10.14 8.77 7.61
C ILE A 9 -10.39 8.00 6.30
N LEU A 10 -10.33 6.68 6.37
CA LEU A 10 -10.76 5.76 5.33
C LEU A 10 -12.09 5.10 5.76
N LEU A 11 -13.16 5.35 5.03
CA LEU A 11 -14.41 4.61 5.19
C LEU A 11 -14.41 3.42 4.22
N TYR A 12 -14.20 2.22 4.74
CA TYR A 12 -14.34 0.99 3.96
C TYR A 12 -15.79 0.51 4.06
N VAL A 13 -16.56 0.66 2.98
CA VAL A 13 -18.00 0.37 2.98
C VAL A 13 -18.26 -1.00 2.39
N ASP A 14 -19.01 -1.82 3.12
CA ASP A 14 -19.46 -3.13 2.67
C ASP A 14 -20.91 -3.37 3.15
N ARG A 15 -21.49 -4.51 2.83
CA ARG A 15 -22.83 -4.95 3.22
C ARG A 15 -22.75 -5.96 4.36
N ILE A 16 -23.64 -5.82 5.35
CA ILE A 16 -23.80 -6.81 6.42
C ILE A 16 -24.49 -8.08 5.90
N ASP A 17 -25.44 -7.94 4.97
CA ASP A 17 -26.30 -9.01 4.45
C ASP A 17 -25.64 -9.90 3.38
N THR A 18 -24.32 -9.78 3.24
CA THR A 18 -23.51 -10.62 2.34
C THR A 18 -22.86 -11.76 3.12
N TYR A 19 -23.09 -13.00 2.67
CA TYR A 19 -22.57 -14.21 3.31
C TYR A 19 -21.15 -14.60 2.94
N ARG A 20 -20.58 -13.98 1.91
CA ARG A 20 -19.27 -14.36 1.39
C ARG A 20 -18.29 -13.21 1.50
N VAL A 21 -17.08 -13.55 1.92
CA VAL A 21 -15.92 -12.69 1.73
C VAL A 21 -15.08 -13.38 0.66
N ASP A 22 -15.04 -12.76 -0.51
CA ASP A 22 -14.47 -13.36 -1.70
C ASP A 22 -13.02 -12.89 -1.91
N ASN A 23 -12.30 -13.58 -2.79
CA ASN A 23 -10.98 -13.13 -3.22
C ASN A 23 -11.01 -11.72 -3.84
N LEU A 24 -12.18 -11.25 -4.28
CA LEU A 24 -12.39 -9.89 -4.75
C LEU A 24 -12.18 -8.87 -3.62
N ASP A 25 -12.71 -9.11 -2.42
CA ASP A 25 -12.55 -8.21 -1.27
C ASP A 25 -11.08 -8.09 -0.90
N LYS A 26 -10.37 -9.23 -0.90
CA LYS A 26 -8.92 -9.28 -0.71
C LYS A 26 -8.17 -8.44 -1.76
N MET A 27 -8.59 -8.50 -3.03
CA MET A 27 -7.98 -7.71 -4.10
C MET A 27 -8.23 -6.21 -3.92
N VAL A 28 -9.42 -5.81 -3.47
CA VAL A 28 -9.74 -4.39 -3.18
C VAL A 28 -8.88 -3.87 -2.04
N ILE A 29 -8.83 -4.59 -0.92
CA ILE A 29 -8.01 -4.24 0.25
C ILE A 29 -6.54 -4.15 -0.13
N ARG A 30 -6.06 -5.09 -0.95
CA ARG A 30 -4.70 -5.06 -1.47
C ARG A 30 -4.45 -3.83 -2.33
N ALA A 31 -5.37 -3.48 -3.23
CA ALA A 31 -5.23 -2.30 -4.07
C ALA A 31 -5.18 -1.00 -3.25
N ILE A 32 -6.02 -0.88 -2.21
CA ILE A 32 -5.99 0.24 -1.25
C ILE A 32 -4.63 0.29 -0.55
N THR A 33 -4.17 -0.86 -0.05
CA THR A 33 -2.88 -0.95 0.67
C THR A 33 -1.69 -0.64 -0.21
N ASP A 34 -1.68 -1.12 -1.45
CA ASP A 34 -0.63 -0.87 -2.43
C ASP A 34 -0.61 0.61 -2.85
N SER A 35 -1.77 1.27 -2.85
CA SER A 35 -1.90 2.69 -3.23
C SER A 35 -1.58 3.68 -2.11
N PHE A 36 -1.95 3.37 -0.87
CA PHE A 36 -1.85 4.32 0.25
C PHE A 36 -0.92 3.86 1.40
N GLY A 37 -0.39 2.65 1.30
CA GLY A 37 0.42 2.03 2.34
C GLY A 37 -0.42 1.40 3.46
N LYS A 38 0.22 0.56 4.28
CA LYS A 38 -0.44 -0.17 5.38
C LYS A 38 -0.96 0.73 6.50
N GLU A 39 -0.37 1.92 6.65
CA GLU A 39 -0.75 2.87 7.70
C GLU A 39 -2.18 3.40 7.51
N ILE A 40 -2.78 3.29 6.31
CA ILE A 40 -4.17 3.73 6.07
C ILE A 40 -5.17 2.99 6.94
N TRP A 41 -4.86 1.73 7.29
CA TRP A 41 -5.72 0.90 8.12
C TRP A 41 -5.77 1.37 9.58
N LYS A 42 -4.81 2.18 10.04
CA LYS A 42 -4.87 2.84 11.36
C LYS A 42 -5.84 4.02 11.39
N LYS A 43 -6.27 4.49 10.21
CA LYS A 43 -7.30 5.51 10.02
C LYS A 43 -8.55 4.93 9.35
N ALA A 44 -8.70 3.61 9.34
CA ALA A 44 -9.85 2.96 8.73
C ALA A 44 -11.01 2.83 9.72
N LEU A 45 -12.21 2.89 9.16
CA LEU A 45 -13.49 2.56 9.80
C LEU A 45 -14.25 1.70 8.79
N ILE A 46 -14.66 0.50 9.22
CA ILE A 46 -15.47 -0.38 8.37
C ILE A 46 -16.95 -0.05 8.61
N VAL A 47 -17.64 0.27 7.53
CA VAL A 47 -19.04 0.67 7.54
C VAL A 47 -19.85 -0.42 6.86
N LEU A 48 -20.71 -1.09 7.63
CA LEU A 48 -21.58 -2.15 7.12
C LEU A 48 -22.99 -1.60 6.88
N THR A 49 -23.34 -1.49 5.61
CA THR A 49 -24.66 -1.10 5.12
C THR A 49 -25.68 -2.22 5.27
N HIS A 50 -26.96 -1.90 5.07
CA HIS A 50 -28.09 -2.82 5.27
C HIS A 50 -28.22 -3.27 6.74
N GLY A 51 -27.91 -2.39 7.69
CA GLY A 51 -27.95 -2.67 9.13
C GLY A 51 -29.33 -3.02 9.69
N GLN A 52 -30.41 -2.98 8.90
CA GLN A 52 -31.70 -3.55 9.30
C GLN A 52 -32.04 -4.89 8.65
N SER A 53 -31.08 -5.51 7.96
CA SER A 53 -31.26 -6.85 7.44
C SER A 53 -31.52 -7.84 8.57
N SER A 54 -32.53 -8.69 8.40
CA SER A 54 -32.78 -9.80 9.31
C SER A 54 -31.72 -10.89 9.06
N PRO A 55 -31.08 -11.41 10.11
CA PRO A 55 -30.21 -12.57 9.98
C PRO A 55 -30.98 -13.79 9.45
N PRO A 56 -30.35 -14.67 8.65
CA PRO A 56 -30.97 -15.92 8.24
C PRO A 56 -31.01 -16.91 9.42
N ASP A 57 -31.77 -17.99 9.25
CA ASP A 57 -31.69 -19.19 10.11
C ASP A 57 -31.92 -18.97 11.62
N GLY A 58 -32.53 -17.84 11.99
CA GLY A 58 -32.89 -17.53 13.37
C GLY A 58 -31.71 -17.20 14.29
N ILE A 59 -30.53 -16.91 13.74
CA ILE A 59 -29.38 -16.44 14.53
C ILE A 59 -29.66 -15.05 15.11
N PHE A 60 -29.07 -14.77 16.28
CA PHE A 60 -29.21 -13.47 16.92
C PHE A 60 -28.49 -12.40 16.11
N TYR A 61 -29.01 -11.17 16.13
CA TYR A 61 -28.47 -10.05 15.36
C TYR A 61 -26.99 -9.75 15.70
N ASP A 62 -26.63 -9.84 16.98
CA ASP A 62 -25.26 -9.58 17.43
C ASP A 62 -24.29 -10.69 16.98
N GLU A 63 -24.76 -11.94 16.94
CA GLU A 63 -23.96 -13.07 16.43
C GLU A 63 -23.72 -12.95 14.93
N PHE A 64 -24.77 -12.57 14.18
CA PHE A 64 -24.66 -12.29 12.74
C PHE A 64 -23.62 -11.20 12.45
N PHE A 65 -23.62 -10.12 13.23
CA PHE A 65 -22.64 -9.06 13.14
C PHE A 65 -21.23 -9.52 13.51
N SER A 66 -21.07 -10.32 14.57
CA SER A 66 -19.76 -10.85 14.99
C SER A 66 -19.13 -11.70 13.89
N ILE A 67 -19.88 -12.68 13.34
CA ILE A 67 -19.39 -13.56 12.28
C ILE A 67 -18.93 -12.75 11.07
N ARG A 68 -19.74 -11.76 10.66
CA ARG A 68 -19.43 -10.92 9.51
C ARG A 68 -18.22 -10.03 9.74
N SER A 69 -18.11 -9.43 10.93
CA SER A 69 -16.98 -8.55 11.27
C SER A 69 -15.67 -9.32 11.38
N GLU A 70 -15.66 -10.50 12.01
CA GLU A 70 -14.50 -11.37 12.12
C GLU A 70 -13.97 -11.79 10.74
N ALA A 71 -14.86 -12.20 9.83
CA ALA A 71 -14.49 -12.56 8.46
C ALA A 71 -13.85 -11.38 7.69
N LEU A 72 -14.33 -10.15 7.91
CA LEU A 72 -13.73 -8.95 7.30
C LEU A 72 -12.38 -8.61 7.92
N VAL A 73 -12.20 -8.77 9.24
CA VAL A 73 -10.91 -8.57 9.89
C VAL A 73 -9.85 -9.50 9.30
N GLU A 74 -10.18 -10.77 9.10
CA GLU A 74 -9.26 -11.74 8.47
C GLU A 74 -8.87 -11.33 7.05
N VAL A 75 -9.84 -10.89 6.25
CA VAL A 75 -9.59 -10.48 4.87
C VAL A 75 -8.84 -9.16 4.77
N VAL A 76 -9.05 -8.23 5.70
CA VAL A 76 -8.19 -7.04 5.86
C VAL A 76 -6.78 -7.45 6.23
N GLN A 77 -6.61 -8.34 7.21
CA GLN A 77 -5.29 -8.78 7.67
C GLN A 77 -4.48 -9.42 6.54
N ASP A 78 -5.11 -10.30 5.76
CA ASP A 78 -4.48 -10.99 4.62
C ASP A 78 -4.29 -10.05 3.42
N GLY A 79 -5.32 -9.31 3.01
CA GLY A 79 -5.28 -8.39 1.87
C GLY A 79 -4.29 -7.25 2.04
N ALA A 80 -4.21 -6.66 3.24
CA ALA A 80 -3.26 -5.61 3.57
C ALA A 80 -1.86 -6.15 3.93
N ARG A 81 -1.68 -7.48 3.94
CA ARG A 81 -0.42 -8.15 4.28
C ARG A 81 0.12 -7.68 5.63
N LEU A 82 -0.78 -7.49 6.58
CA LEU A 82 -0.41 -7.13 7.96
C LEU A 82 0.25 -8.34 8.60
N LYS A 83 1.17 -8.11 9.54
CA LYS A 83 1.86 -9.24 10.18
C LYS A 83 0.86 -10.00 11.06
N LYS A 84 1.11 -11.29 11.32
CA LYS A 84 0.22 -12.12 12.16
C LYS A 84 0.00 -11.55 13.57
N TYR A 85 1.00 -10.84 14.10
CA TYR A 85 0.96 -10.17 15.40
C TYR A 85 0.60 -8.68 15.32
N ASP A 86 0.23 -8.20 14.13
CA ASP A 86 -0.19 -6.82 13.93
C ASP A 86 -1.64 -6.66 14.39
N THR A 87 -1.87 -5.81 15.39
CA THR A 87 -3.20 -5.59 15.96
C THR A 87 -4.04 -4.63 15.14
N VAL A 88 -3.47 -3.99 14.11
CA VAL A 88 -4.15 -2.96 13.33
C VAL A 88 -5.49 -3.46 12.81
N ALA A 89 -5.55 -4.63 12.16
CA ALA A 89 -6.80 -5.16 11.61
C ALA A 89 -7.88 -5.37 12.70
N SER A 90 -7.51 -5.95 13.84
CA SER A 90 -8.43 -6.22 14.95
C SER A 90 -8.88 -4.96 15.70
N THR A 91 -8.16 -3.85 15.56
CA THR A 91 -8.52 -2.56 16.19
C THR A 91 -9.37 -1.66 15.31
N ILE A 92 -9.63 -2.03 14.05
CA ILE A 92 -10.48 -1.23 13.17
C ILE A 92 -11.92 -1.25 13.71
N PRO A 93 -12.51 -0.09 14.01
CA PRO A 93 -13.89 -0.03 14.46
C PRO A 93 -14.84 -0.39 13.31
N PHE A 94 -15.99 -0.94 13.70
CA PHE A 94 -17.10 -1.26 12.81
C PHE A 94 -18.32 -0.40 13.16
N VAL A 95 -19.01 0.11 12.15
CA VAL A 95 -20.28 0.83 12.33
C VAL A 95 -21.31 0.29 11.35
N LEU A 96 -22.48 -0.04 11.89
CA LEU A 96 -23.66 -0.42 11.12
C LEU A 96 -24.41 0.81 10.62
N VAL A 97 -24.89 0.80 9.37
CA VAL A 97 -25.66 1.90 8.77
C VAL A 97 -26.85 1.38 7.97
N GLU A 98 -27.93 2.15 7.97
CA GLU A 98 -29.13 1.84 7.19
C GLU A 98 -29.59 3.06 6.38
N ASN A 99 -29.25 3.05 5.09
CA ASN A 99 -29.53 4.15 4.17
C ASN A 99 -30.98 4.17 3.67
N SER A 100 -31.72 3.07 3.82
CA SER A 100 -33.11 2.98 3.38
C SER A 100 -33.97 4.11 3.95
N GLY A 101 -34.87 4.64 3.12
CA GLY A 101 -35.92 5.56 3.56
C GLY A 101 -36.94 4.88 4.49
N LYS A 102 -37.01 3.55 4.48
CA LYS A 102 -37.85 2.73 5.36
C LYS A 102 -37.16 2.38 6.68
N CYS A 103 -36.06 3.06 7.00
CA CYS A 103 -35.33 2.79 8.22
C CYS A 103 -36.22 3.05 9.45
N ASN A 104 -36.18 2.16 10.43
CA ASN A 104 -36.95 2.35 11.67
C ASN A 104 -36.48 3.62 12.37
N LYS A 105 -37.40 4.27 13.07
CA LYS A 105 -37.11 5.49 13.81
C LYS A 105 -37.48 5.35 15.29
N ASN A 106 -36.72 6.02 16.15
CA ASN A 106 -37.07 6.14 17.57
C ASN A 106 -38.12 7.24 17.80
N VAL A 107 -38.42 7.50 19.08
CA VAL A 107 -39.37 8.55 19.49
C VAL A 107 -38.91 9.96 19.12
N ASP A 108 -37.60 10.14 18.89
CA ASP A 108 -36.97 11.41 18.52
C ASP A 108 -36.81 11.57 16.99
N ASP A 109 -37.47 10.71 16.19
CA ASP A 109 -37.39 10.65 14.71
C ASP A 109 -35.98 10.33 14.15
N GLU A 110 -35.08 9.80 14.98
CA GLU A 110 -33.75 9.37 14.54
C GLU A 110 -33.79 7.96 13.94
N LYS A 111 -33.00 7.74 12.89
CA LYS A 111 -32.86 6.41 12.28
C LYS A 111 -32.13 5.44 13.20
N VAL A 112 -32.80 4.36 13.59
CA VAL A 112 -32.31 3.35 14.52
C VAL A 112 -32.15 1.97 13.89
N LEU A 113 -31.16 1.24 14.38
CA LEU A 113 -30.87 -0.15 14.01
C LEU A 113 -31.66 -1.13 14.90
N PRO A 114 -31.65 -2.45 14.60
CA PRO A 114 -32.36 -3.45 15.40
C PRO A 114 -31.90 -3.53 16.86
N ASN A 115 -30.67 -3.09 17.16
CA ASN A 115 -30.14 -2.98 18.52
C ASN A 115 -30.53 -1.67 19.25
N GLY A 116 -31.36 -0.83 18.64
CA GLY A 116 -31.84 0.44 19.21
C GLY A 116 -30.87 1.61 19.06
N ILE A 117 -29.70 1.43 18.43
CA ILE A 117 -28.70 2.49 18.27
C ILE A 117 -29.10 3.42 17.13
N ALA A 118 -29.11 4.73 17.39
CA ALA A 118 -29.20 5.77 16.37
C ALA A 118 -27.89 5.81 15.56
N TRP A 119 -27.92 5.33 14.33
CA TRP A 119 -26.68 5.04 13.60
C TRP A 119 -25.99 6.30 13.05
N ILE A 120 -26.72 7.36 12.73
CA ILE A 120 -26.14 8.59 12.20
C ILE A 120 -25.24 9.27 13.25
N PRO A 121 -25.72 9.55 14.49
CA PRO A 121 -24.85 10.08 15.54
C PRO A 121 -23.69 9.14 15.87
N ASN A 122 -23.95 7.82 15.92
CA ASN A 122 -22.91 6.83 16.19
C ASN A 122 -21.81 6.83 15.12
N LEU A 123 -22.17 6.89 13.84
CA LEU A 123 -21.22 6.97 12.73
C LEU A 123 -20.34 8.22 12.84
N VAL A 124 -20.94 9.39 13.05
CA VAL A 124 -20.18 10.65 13.16
C VAL A 124 -19.25 10.62 14.38
N LYS A 125 -19.72 10.09 15.52
CA LYS A 125 -18.90 9.91 16.72
C LYS A 125 -17.67 9.05 16.42
N THR A 126 -17.85 7.87 15.82
CA THR A 126 -16.73 6.98 15.49
C THR A 126 -15.78 7.58 14.46
N ILE A 127 -16.29 8.34 13.48
CA ILE A 127 -15.45 9.09 12.53
C ILE A 127 -14.51 10.05 13.28
N ILE A 128 -15.05 10.81 14.23
CA ILE A 128 -14.27 11.76 15.02
C ILE A 128 -13.23 11.03 15.88
N GLU A 129 -13.61 9.92 16.53
CA GLU A 129 -12.70 9.11 17.35
C GLU A 129 -11.51 8.57 16.53
N VAL A 130 -11.76 8.03 15.33
CA VAL A 130 -10.71 7.52 14.43
C VAL A 130 -9.84 8.66 13.89
N ALA A 131 -10.46 9.78 13.49
CA ALA A 131 -9.71 10.95 13.02
C ALA A 131 -8.75 11.46 14.12
N MET A 132 -9.18 11.43 15.38
CA MET A 132 -8.46 11.96 16.54
C MET A 132 -7.59 10.93 17.29
N ASN A 133 -7.47 9.68 16.80
CA ASN A 133 -6.76 8.58 17.48
C ASN A 133 -5.23 8.72 17.61
N GLY A 134 -4.66 9.91 17.35
CA GLY A 134 -3.22 10.19 17.44
C GLY A 134 -2.36 9.59 16.32
N CYS A 135 -2.90 8.71 15.47
CA CYS A 135 -2.19 8.24 14.28
C CYS A 135 -2.05 9.37 13.25
N LYS A 136 -0.98 9.34 12.46
CA LYS A 136 -0.74 10.36 11.42
C LYS A 136 -1.69 10.17 10.24
N SER A 137 -2.32 11.24 9.79
CA SER A 137 -3.06 11.28 8.53
C SER A 137 -2.13 11.05 7.34
N ILE A 138 -2.68 10.58 6.22
CA ILE A 138 -1.89 10.22 5.04
C ILE A 138 -1.90 11.37 4.04
N SER A 139 -0.74 11.99 3.82
CA SER A 139 -0.54 12.93 2.70
C SER A 139 -0.36 12.15 1.40
N VAL A 140 -1.20 12.43 0.42
CA VAL A 140 -1.15 11.79 -0.89
C VAL A 140 -0.21 12.56 -1.81
N ASP A 141 1.04 12.14 -1.83
CA ASP A 141 2.10 12.72 -2.67
C ASP A 141 2.24 11.92 -3.98
N LYS A 142 2.86 12.50 -5.02
CA LYS A 142 3.13 11.79 -6.29
C LYS A 142 3.87 10.46 -6.08
N LYS A 143 4.80 10.44 -5.12
CA LYS A 143 5.58 9.26 -4.75
C LYS A 143 4.73 8.13 -4.17
N LEU A 144 3.63 8.48 -3.49
CA LEU A 144 2.70 7.49 -2.94
C LEU A 144 1.87 6.86 -4.08
N ILE A 145 1.38 7.68 -5.02
CA ILE A 145 0.55 7.25 -6.16
C ILE A 145 1.35 6.43 -7.18
N GLU A 146 2.54 6.89 -7.57
CA GLU A 146 3.37 6.24 -8.59
C GLU A 146 4.06 4.97 -8.05
N GLY A 147 4.05 4.79 -6.73
CA GLY A 147 4.73 3.68 -6.05
C GLY A 147 6.25 3.75 -6.20
N PRO A 148 6.98 2.77 -5.66
CA PRO A 148 8.43 2.69 -5.80
C PRO A 148 8.81 2.44 -7.26
N ASN A 149 9.36 3.47 -7.94
CA ASN A 149 9.79 3.39 -9.33
C ASN A 149 10.84 2.27 -9.52
N PRO A 150 10.56 1.20 -10.29
CA PRO A 150 11.50 0.10 -10.49
C PRO A 150 12.82 0.56 -11.11
N ASN A 151 12.79 1.66 -11.88
CA ASN A 151 13.96 2.22 -12.55
C ASN A 151 14.95 2.88 -11.57
N ASP A 152 14.55 3.17 -10.33
CA ASP A 152 15.44 3.75 -9.32
C ASP A 152 16.24 2.69 -8.53
N ARG A 153 15.80 1.42 -8.52
CA ARG A 153 16.47 0.33 -7.78
C ARG A 153 17.90 0.05 -8.25
N GLY A 154 18.22 0.36 -9.50
CA GLY A 154 19.54 0.12 -10.09
C GLY A 154 20.41 1.37 -10.23
N LYS A 155 19.83 2.58 -10.11
CA LYS A 155 20.54 3.82 -10.43
C LYS A 155 21.72 4.11 -9.51
N SER A 156 21.64 3.70 -8.25
CA SER A 156 22.72 3.86 -7.27
C SER A 156 23.97 3.03 -7.62
N TYR A 157 23.82 1.96 -8.42
CA TYR A 157 24.93 1.11 -8.84
C TYR A 157 25.58 1.59 -10.15
N ILE A 158 24.96 2.51 -10.89
CA ILE A 158 25.51 3.04 -12.15
C ILE A 158 26.91 3.65 -11.95
N PRO A 159 27.17 4.49 -10.92
CA PRO A 159 28.51 5.04 -10.69
C PRO A 159 29.55 3.96 -10.36
N LEU A 160 29.15 2.92 -9.60
CA LEU A 160 30.02 1.81 -9.23
C LEU A 160 30.39 0.94 -10.43
N ILE A 161 29.43 0.63 -11.30
CA ILE A 161 29.65 -0.13 -12.53
C ILE A 161 30.54 0.67 -13.49
N LEU A 162 30.31 1.99 -13.63
CA LEU A 162 31.17 2.85 -14.45
C LEU A 162 32.60 2.93 -13.91
N ALA A 163 32.77 3.06 -12.59
CA ALA A 163 34.08 3.05 -11.95
C ALA A 163 34.81 1.71 -12.20
N PHE A 164 34.09 0.58 -12.04
CA PHE A 164 34.63 -0.73 -12.34
C PHE A 164 35.09 -0.87 -13.80
N GLN A 165 34.24 -0.49 -14.76
CA GLN A 165 34.59 -0.50 -16.18
C GLN A 165 35.82 0.37 -16.48
N TYR A 166 35.91 1.56 -15.88
CA TYR A 166 37.05 2.45 -16.07
C TYR A 166 38.37 1.85 -15.54
N PHE A 167 38.36 1.29 -14.32
CA PHE A 167 39.58 0.76 -13.70
C PHE A 167 40.00 -0.60 -14.23
N PHE A 168 39.05 -1.48 -14.55
CA PHE A 168 39.36 -2.87 -14.90
C PHE A 168 39.27 -3.19 -16.39
N VAL A 169 38.63 -2.33 -17.21
CA VAL A 169 38.57 -2.51 -18.66
C VAL A 169 39.39 -1.44 -19.37
N ILE A 170 39.09 -0.16 -19.13
CA ILE A 170 39.74 0.94 -19.88
C ILE A 170 41.23 1.11 -19.52
N LYS A 171 41.58 1.16 -18.23
CA LYS A 171 42.98 1.33 -17.78
C LYS A 171 43.92 0.23 -18.30
N PRO A 172 43.56 -1.07 -18.27
CA PRO A 172 44.38 -2.13 -18.86
C PRO A 172 44.54 -2.00 -20.37
N ILE A 173 43.46 -1.72 -21.10
CA ILE A 173 43.50 -1.52 -22.56
C ILE A 173 44.44 -0.36 -22.93
N GLN A 174 44.31 0.78 -22.25
CA GLN A 174 45.21 1.92 -22.45
C GLN A 174 46.68 1.58 -22.17
N ARG A 175 46.95 0.77 -21.14
CA ARG A 175 48.31 0.31 -20.83
C ARG A 175 48.85 -0.60 -21.93
N SER A 176 48.05 -1.53 -22.46
CA SER A 176 48.46 -2.41 -23.56
C SER A 176 48.76 -1.62 -24.83
N ILE A 177 47.88 -0.70 -25.23
CA ILE A 177 48.09 0.16 -26.40
C ILE A 177 49.40 0.95 -26.27
N LYS A 178 49.68 1.54 -25.10
CA LYS A 178 50.94 2.27 -24.86
C LYS A 178 52.18 1.37 -24.96
N ARG A 179 52.10 0.13 -24.48
CA ARG A 179 53.21 -0.85 -24.61
C ARG A 179 53.45 -1.22 -26.07
N ASP A 180 52.40 -1.42 -26.85
CA ASP A 180 52.50 -1.77 -28.26
C ASP A 180 53.11 -0.63 -29.08
N ILE A 181 52.65 0.61 -28.88
CA ILE A 181 53.25 1.81 -29.50
C ILE A 181 54.74 1.93 -29.14
N ALA A 182 55.12 1.71 -27.87
CA ALA A 182 56.51 1.77 -27.44
C ALA A 182 57.38 0.66 -28.07
N LYS A 183 56.81 -0.54 -28.27
CA LYS A 183 57.49 -1.68 -28.89
C LYS A 183 57.70 -1.47 -30.38
N ASP A 184 56.72 -0.90 -31.08
CA ASP A 184 56.84 -0.53 -32.49
C ASP A 184 57.84 0.61 -32.73
N ASN A 185 57.87 1.61 -31.85
CA ASN A 185 58.89 2.66 -31.90
C ASN A 185 60.31 2.11 -31.70
N LYS A 186 60.49 1.14 -30.79
CA LYS A 186 61.79 0.46 -30.63
C LYS A 186 62.16 -0.38 -31.85
N ARG A 187 61.21 -1.11 -32.44
CA ARG A 187 61.44 -1.92 -33.66
C ARG A 187 61.81 -1.05 -34.86
N SER A 188 61.10 0.05 -35.08
CA SER A 188 61.39 0.99 -36.17
C SER A 188 62.73 1.70 -35.98
N PHE A 189 63.10 2.07 -34.75
CA PHE A 189 64.43 2.62 -34.44
C PHE A 189 65.55 1.59 -34.66
N ALA A 190 65.37 0.34 -34.23
CA ALA A 190 66.33 -0.74 -34.47
C ALA A 190 66.51 -1.04 -35.97
N ALA A 191 65.41 -1.04 -36.75
CA ALA A 191 65.45 -1.23 -38.19
C ALA A 191 66.15 -0.07 -38.92
N ARG A 192 65.98 1.17 -38.45
CA ARG A 192 66.70 2.35 -38.98
C ARG A 192 68.20 2.28 -38.70
N ASN A 193 68.61 1.90 -37.49
CA ASN A 193 70.04 1.76 -37.14
C ASN A 193 70.71 0.57 -37.84
N ALA A 194 69.97 -0.50 -38.14
CA ALA A 194 70.49 -1.61 -38.93
C ALA A 194 70.75 -1.22 -40.39
N LYS A 195 69.90 -0.33 -40.96
CA LYS A 195 70.08 0.21 -42.32
C LYS A 195 71.20 1.24 -42.46
N SER A 196 71.64 1.89 -41.38
CA SER A 196 72.74 2.86 -41.42
C SER A 196 74.13 2.22 -41.23
N LYS A 197 74.20 0.90 -41.07
CA LYS A 197 75.43 0.13 -40.86
C LYS A 197 75.88 -0.68 -42.08
N PHE A 198 75.16 -0.56 -43.19
CA PHE A 198 75.55 -0.98 -44.54
C PHE A 198 75.67 0.26 -45.41
#